data_AF-A0A3N5L6C8-F1
#
_entry.id   AF-A0A3N5L6C8-F1
#
_cell.length_a   1.000
_cell.length_b   1.000
_cell.length_c   1.000
_cell.angle_alpha   90.00
_cell.angle_beta   90.00
_cell.angle_gamma   90.00
#
_symmetry.space_group_name_H-M   'P 1'
#
loop_
_entity.id
_entity.type
_entity.pdbx_description
1 polymer ?
#
loop_
_entity_poly.entity_id
_entity_poly.type
_entity_poly.pdbx_seq_one_letter_code
_entity_poly.pdbx_strand_id
1 'polypeptide(L)'
;LRELGINVVFAPVVDVGSAGGIGHRSFGDTSDVVTSKAGAYAAGLRQAGVLPVLKHFPGQGHADADTHEAPSVVPSLDLLRSSDLVPYDAILASPPNGVMVGHLDVPGLTEAGVPASLSPAAIGLLRAGYEFAGLVVTDDLAAMQAVRSRFEVPEAAERALAAGADLLLLSQPADVEVVLDRLEEAVNLGRIPDGRLDAALGRVAAAGCPA
;
A
#
# COMPACT_ATOMS: atom_id res chain seq x y z
N LEU A 1 -0.45 11.50 19.57
CA LEU A 1 0.31 10.50 18.77
C LEU A 1 1.81 10.64 18.97
N ARG A 2 2.42 11.76 18.57
CA ARG A 2 3.86 12.01 18.78
C ARG A 2 4.33 11.89 20.22
N GLU A 3 3.56 12.43 21.16
CA GLU A 3 3.85 12.31 22.60
C GLU A 3 3.87 10.85 23.09
N LEU A 4 3.24 9.94 22.36
CA LEU A 4 3.25 8.49 22.61
C LEU A 4 4.32 7.76 21.79
N GLY A 5 5.21 8.48 21.09
CA GLY A 5 6.25 7.91 20.23
C GLY A 5 5.77 7.47 18.84
N ILE A 6 4.49 7.66 18.49
CA ILE A 6 3.97 7.28 17.17
C ILE A 6 4.40 8.31 16.14
N ASN A 7 5.12 7.86 15.11
CA ASN A 7 5.69 8.68 14.03
C ASN A 7 5.13 8.35 12.64
N VAL A 8 4.40 7.25 12.48
CA VAL A 8 3.71 6.85 11.24
C VAL A 8 2.27 6.48 11.59
N VAL A 9 1.32 6.88 10.75
CA VAL A 9 -0.08 6.45 10.86
C VAL A 9 -0.57 5.96 9.52
N PHE A 10 -1.18 4.76 9.52
CA PHE A 10 -1.86 4.19 8.36
C PHE A 10 -3.23 4.84 8.10
N ALA A 11 -3.19 6.15 7.85
CA ALA A 11 -4.29 7.03 7.49
C ALA A 11 -3.73 8.26 6.73
N PRO A 12 -4.55 8.96 5.93
CA PRO A 12 -5.98 8.73 5.70
C PRO A 12 -6.31 7.56 4.75
N VAL A 13 -7.53 7.04 4.89
CA VAL A 13 -8.18 6.31 3.80
C VAL A 13 -8.50 7.31 2.69
N VAL A 14 -8.06 7.02 1.47
CA VAL A 14 -8.30 7.84 0.27
C VAL A 14 -9.12 7.08 -0.79
N ASP A 15 -9.69 5.93 -0.42
CA ASP A 15 -10.60 5.17 -1.27
C ASP A 15 -11.86 5.99 -1.57
N VAL A 16 -12.23 6.04 -2.85
CA VAL A 16 -13.46 6.68 -3.32
C VAL A 16 -14.56 5.62 -3.33
N GLY A 17 -15.66 5.89 -2.63
CA GLY A 17 -16.72 4.88 -2.44
C GLY A 17 -16.54 4.05 -1.18
N SER A 18 -17.54 3.23 -0.89
CA SER A 18 -17.72 2.53 0.39
C SER A 18 -17.80 1.00 0.27
N ALA A 19 -17.54 0.44 -0.91
CA ALA A 19 -17.52 -1.01 -1.14
C ALA A 19 -16.23 -1.64 -0.58
N GLY A 20 -16.02 -2.94 -0.83
CA GLY A 20 -14.75 -3.61 -0.52
C GLY A 20 -14.33 -3.62 0.95
N GLY A 21 -15.25 -3.57 1.91
CA GLY A 21 -14.93 -3.46 3.34
C GLY A 21 -14.50 -2.05 3.80
N ILE A 22 -14.62 -1.04 2.94
CA ILE A 22 -14.30 0.36 3.29
C ILE A 22 -15.40 1.00 4.12
N GLY A 23 -16.66 0.90 3.69
CA GLY A 23 -17.81 1.43 4.42
C GLY A 23 -17.65 2.90 4.83
N HIS A 24 -17.91 3.18 6.10
CA HIS A 24 -17.84 4.53 6.68
C HIS A 24 -16.40 5.07 6.87
N ARG A 25 -15.37 4.30 6.47
CA ARG A 25 -13.97 4.74 6.51
C ARG A 25 -13.63 5.69 5.37
N SER A 26 -14.36 5.63 4.25
CA SER A 26 -14.20 6.57 3.16
C SER A 26 -14.78 7.94 3.54
N PHE A 27 -14.16 9.00 3.02
CA PHE A 27 -14.62 10.37 3.19
C PHE A 27 -15.79 10.76 2.28
N GLY A 28 -16.09 9.94 1.26
CA GLY A 28 -17.22 10.12 0.35
C GLY A 28 -17.13 9.30 -0.94
N ASP A 29 -18.17 9.38 -1.76
CA ASP A 29 -18.31 8.61 -3.00
C ASP A 29 -17.78 9.35 -4.25
N THR A 30 -17.13 10.52 -4.09
CA THR A 30 -16.54 11.28 -5.19
C THR A 30 -15.10 11.66 -4.90
N SER A 31 -14.27 11.63 -5.95
CA SER A 31 -12.84 11.95 -5.87
C SER A 31 -12.58 13.34 -5.30
N ASP A 32 -13.37 14.35 -5.65
CA ASP A 32 -13.21 15.72 -5.14
C ASP A 32 -13.41 15.80 -3.61
N VAL A 33 -14.45 15.14 -3.10
CA VAL A 33 -14.77 15.14 -1.66
C VAL A 33 -13.69 14.40 -0.88
N VAL A 34 -13.25 13.25 -1.39
CA VAL A 34 -12.20 12.44 -0.76
C VAL A 34 -10.86 13.20 -0.79
N THR A 35 -10.48 13.76 -1.93
CA THR A 35 -9.25 14.55 -2.10
C THR A 35 -9.19 15.69 -1.10
N SER A 36 -10.27 16.47 -0.98
CA SER A 36 -10.33 17.61 -0.06
C SER A 36 -10.19 17.18 1.40
N LYS A 37 -11.01 16.22 1.85
CA LYS A 37 -11.05 15.82 3.27
C LYS A 37 -9.83 15.00 3.67
N ALA A 38 -9.44 14.01 2.87
CA ALA A 38 -8.26 13.19 3.15
C ALA A 38 -6.98 14.02 3.02
N GLY A 39 -6.90 14.93 2.04
CA GLY A 39 -5.77 15.86 1.91
C GLY A 39 -5.58 16.74 3.15
N ALA A 40 -6.68 17.29 3.70
CA ALA A 40 -6.65 18.03 4.96
C ALA A 40 -6.22 17.16 6.15
N TYR A 41 -6.69 15.91 6.21
CA TYR A 41 -6.29 14.95 7.25
C TYR A 41 -4.78 14.66 7.18
N ALA A 42 -4.27 14.34 5.99
CA ALA A 42 -2.85 14.09 5.76
C ALA A 42 -2.00 15.32 6.09
N ALA A 43 -2.47 16.53 5.75
CA ALA A 43 -1.79 17.78 6.10
C ALA A 43 -1.69 17.97 7.63
N GLY A 44 -2.76 17.66 8.37
CA GLY A 44 -2.75 17.71 9.84
C GLY A 44 -1.74 16.73 10.45
N LEU A 45 -1.66 15.50 9.93
CA LEU A 45 -0.65 14.53 10.36
C LEU A 45 0.77 15.04 10.09
N ARG A 46 1.05 15.54 8.88
CA ARG A 46 2.35 16.12 8.52
C ARG A 46 2.74 17.29 9.43
N GLN A 47 1.82 18.23 9.67
CA GLN A 47 2.06 19.38 10.55
C GLN A 47 2.37 18.94 11.99
N ALA A 48 1.79 17.82 12.42
CA ALA A 48 2.08 17.22 13.72
C ALA A 48 3.38 16.38 13.72
N GLY A 49 4.16 16.34 12.64
CA GLY A 49 5.37 15.53 12.53
C GLY A 49 5.12 14.02 12.47
N VAL A 50 3.92 13.61 12.04
CA VAL A 50 3.53 12.21 11.83
C VAL A 50 3.43 11.95 10.34
N LEU A 51 4.08 10.90 9.84
CA LEU A 51 3.98 10.49 8.44
C LEU A 51 2.58 9.91 8.15
N PRO A 52 1.76 10.56 7.31
CA PRO A 52 0.53 9.94 6.82
C PRO A 52 0.86 8.85 5.81
N VAL A 53 0.04 7.81 5.78
CA VAL A 53 0.12 6.74 4.77
C VAL A 53 -1.24 6.60 4.11
N LEU A 54 -1.29 6.98 2.83
CA LEU A 54 -2.51 6.95 2.02
C LEU A 54 -2.87 5.49 1.69
N LYS A 55 -4.14 5.11 1.82
CA LYS A 55 -4.58 3.72 1.58
C LYS A 55 -5.99 3.60 0.98
N HIS A 56 -6.28 2.57 0.18
CA HIS A 56 -5.45 1.39 -0.17
C HIS A 56 -5.19 1.38 -1.68
N PHE A 57 -3.95 1.71 -2.10
CA PHE A 57 -3.63 1.92 -3.51
C PHE A 57 -3.81 0.63 -4.32
N PRO A 58 -4.37 0.66 -5.55
CA PRO A 58 -4.79 1.84 -6.32
C PRO A 58 -6.24 2.32 -6.10
N GLY A 59 -6.94 1.83 -5.08
CA GLY A 59 -8.31 2.23 -4.74
C GLY A 59 -9.23 1.04 -4.48
N GLN A 60 -9.64 0.87 -3.23
CA GLN A 60 -10.46 -0.26 -2.78
C GLN A 60 -11.96 0.07 -2.68
N GLY A 61 -12.34 1.34 -2.78
CA GLY A 61 -13.71 1.80 -2.48
C GLY A 61 -14.78 1.31 -3.47
N HIS A 62 -14.37 0.72 -4.59
CA HIS A 62 -15.23 0.07 -5.58
C HIS A 62 -14.97 -1.44 -5.73
N ALA A 63 -14.28 -2.07 -4.79
CA ALA A 63 -13.99 -3.50 -4.85
C ALA A 63 -15.26 -4.36 -4.67
N ASP A 64 -15.33 -5.47 -5.38
CA ASP A 64 -16.49 -6.37 -5.42
C ASP A 64 -16.66 -7.25 -4.17
N ALA A 65 -15.63 -7.33 -3.33
CA ALA A 65 -15.60 -8.15 -2.12
C ALA A 65 -14.70 -7.52 -1.05
N ASP A 66 -14.90 -7.91 0.21
CA ASP A 66 -14.00 -7.52 1.30
C ASP A 66 -12.69 -8.33 1.20
N THR A 67 -11.57 -7.63 1.06
CA THR A 67 -10.23 -8.24 0.95
C THR A 67 -9.80 -9.01 2.20
N HIS A 68 -10.43 -8.77 3.35
CA HIS A 68 -10.21 -9.60 4.54
C HIS A 68 -10.77 -11.00 4.37
N GLU A 69 -11.83 -11.17 3.57
CA GLU A 69 -12.63 -12.39 3.46
C GLU A 69 -12.37 -13.17 2.17
N ALA A 70 -12.00 -12.49 1.07
CA ALA A 70 -11.74 -13.12 -0.22
C ALA A 70 -10.83 -12.27 -1.13
N PRO A 71 -10.25 -12.85 -2.19
CA PRO A 71 -9.75 -12.07 -3.33
C PRO A 71 -10.84 -11.14 -3.87
N SER A 72 -10.47 -9.91 -4.23
CA SER A 72 -11.42 -8.93 -4.75
C SER A 72 -10.88 -8.25 -6.00
N VAL A 73 -11.79 -8.03 -6.95
CA VAL A 73 -11.55 -7.32 -8.21
C VAL A 73 -12.13 -5.91 -8.10
N VAL A 74 -11.37 -4.93 -8.59
CA VAL A 74 -11.80 -3.54 -8.71
C VAL A 74 -12.07 -3.19 -10.19
N PRO A 75 -12.64 -2.02 -10.50
CA PRO A 75 -12.72 -1.52 -11.87
C PRO A 75 -11.36 -1.50 -12.58
N SER A 76 -11.39 -1.44 -13.91
CA SER A 76 -10.15 -1.39 -14.70
C SER A 76 -9.31 -0.16 -14.37
N LEU A 77 -8.00 -0.25 -14.61
CA LEU A 77 -7.07 0.85 -14.38
C LEU A 77 -7.54 2.17 -15.02
N ASP A 78 -8.12 2.13 -16.22
CA ASP A 78 -8.62 3.32 -16.90
C ASP A 78 -9.79 3.98 -16.16
N LEU A 79 -10.67 3.20 -15.54
CA LEU A 79 -11.73 3.73 -14.70
C LEU A 79 -11.16 4.29 -13.39
N LEU A 80 -10.23 3.58 -12.75
CA LEU A 80 -9.57 4.04 -11.52
C LEU A 80 -8.85 5.38 -11.74
N ARG A 81 -8.19 5.57 -12.88
CA ARG A 81 -7.53 6.85 -13.26
C ARG A 81 -8.48 8.05 -13.23
N SER A 82 -9.75 7.84 -13.54
CA SER A 82 -10.78 8.89 -13.56
C SER A 82 -11.49 9.11 -12.22
N SER A 83 -11.22 8.26 -11.21
CA SER A 83 -11.90 8.26 -9.91
C SER A 83 -10.89 8.01 -8.79
N ASP A 84 -10.63 6.74 -8.46
CA ASP A 84 -9.94 6.30 -7.25
C ASP A 84 -8.47 6.73 -7.16
N LEU A 85 -7.86 6.99 -8.30
CA LEU A 85 -6.48 7.47 -8.40
C LEU A 85 -6.35 9.00 -8.30
N VAL A 86 -7.44 9.76 -8.46
CA VAL A 86 -7.42 11.23 -8.40
C VAL A 86 -6.97 11.75 -7.02
N PRO A 87 -7.40 11.18 -5.87
CA PRO A 87 -6.87 11.59 -4.57
C PRO A 87 -5.36 11.37 -4.42
N TYR A 88 -4.80 10.32 -5.03
CA TYR A 88 -3.36 10.06 -4.96
C TYR A 88 -2.57 11.13 -5.71
N ASP A 89 -2.97 11.48 -6.93
CA ASP A 89 -2.31 12.52 -7.74
C ASP A 89 -2.23 13.85 -6.97
N ALA A 90 -3.34 14.27 -6.39
CA ALA A 90 -3.42 15.54 -5.67
C ALA A 90 -2.66 15.53 -4.31
N ILE A 91 -2.80 14.46 -3.52
CA ILE A 91 -2.25 14.45 -2.14
C ILE A 91 -0.74 14.16 -2.16
N LEU A 92 -0.25 13.33 -3.08
CA LEU A 92 1.18 12.98 -3.17
C LEU A 92 2.05 14.16 -3.58
N ALA A 93 1.50 15.17 -4.27
CA ALA A 93 2.19 16.42 -4.58
C ALA A 93 2.61 17.22 -3.33
N SER A 94 2.11 16.87 -2.14
CA SER A 94 2.46 17.48 -0.85
C SER A 94 3.18 16.50 0.07
N PRO A 95 4.49 16.25 -0.12
CA PRO A 95 5.28 15.35 0.73
C PRO A 95 5.49 15.92 2.15
N PRO A 96 5.90 15.08 3.12
CA PRO A 96 6.13 13.64 3.00
C PRO A 96 4.84 12.82 3.13
N ASN A 97 4.75 11.72 2.37
CA ASN A 97 3.69 10.72 2.48
C ASN A 97 4.29 9.32 2.38
N GLY A 98 3.66 8.34 3.03
CA GLY A 98 3.73 6.94 2.66
C GLY A 98 2.49 6.54 1.85
N VAL A 99 2.55 5.37 1.21
CA VAL A 99 1.39 4.76 0.53
C VAL A 99 1.31 3.29 0.89
N MET A 100 0.13 2.85 1.28
CA MET A 100 -0.19 1.44 1.48
C MET A 100 -0.86 0.88 0.22
N VAL A 101 -0.32 -0.23 -0.29
CA VAL A 101 -0.86 -0.93 -1.46
C VAL A 101 -1.77 -2.07 -1.01
N GLY A 102 -3.02 -2.05 -1.45
CA GLY A 102 -4.04 -3.04 -1.09
C GLY A 102 -3.91 -4.36 -1.86
N HIS A 103 -4.71 -5.34 -1.46
CA HIS A 103 -4.72 -6.69 -2.05
C HIS A 103 -5.76 -6.86 -3.15
N LEU A 104 -5.68 -6.01 -4.18
CA LEU A 104 -6.70 -5.85 -5.20
C LEU A 104 -6.25 -6.44 -6.54
N ASP A 105 -7.13 -7.15 -7.22
CA ASP A 105 -6.95 -7.55 -8.61
C ASP A 105 -7.48 -6.42 -9.51
N VAL A 106 -6.62 -5.85 -10.35
CA VAL A 106 -6.89 -4.62 -11.11
C VAL A 106 -6.78 -4.92 -12.61
N PRO A 107 -7.89 -5.06 -13.34
CA PRO A 107 -7.86 -5.30 -14.78
C PRO A 107 -7.08 -4.22 -15.53
N GLY A 108 -6.14 -4.64 -16.38
CA GLY A 108 -5.26 -3.73 -17.11
C GLY A 108 -4.04 -3.22 -16.33
N LEU A 109 -3.84 -3.67 -15.09
CA LEU A 109 -2.67 -3.35 -14.27
C LEU A 109 -2.00 -4.59 -13.68
N THR A 110 -2.75 -5.45 -12.99
CA THR A 110 -2.17 -6.63 -12.31
C THR A 110 -2.26 -7.89 -13.17
N GLU A 111 -1.34 -8.81 -12.95
CA GLU A 111 -1.43 -10.16 -13.49
C GLU A 111 -2.60 -10.91 -12.84
N ALA A 112 -3.19 -11.86 -13.58
CA ALA A 112 -4.33 -12.63 -13.09
C ALA A 112 -3.96 -13.42 -11.82
N GLY A 113 -4.73 -13.22 -10.74
CA GLY A 113 -4.51 -13.88 -9.46
C GLY A 113 -3.36 -13.31 -8.62
N VAL A 114 -2.66 -12.27 -9.10
CA VAL A 114 -1.61 -11.57 -8.35
C VAL A 114 -2.15 -10.21 -7.89
N PRO A 115 -2.41 -10.01 -6.59
CA PRO A 115 -2.95 -8.74 -6.10
C PRO A 115 -1.94 -7.60 -6.22
N ALA A 116 -2.44 -6.35 -6.23
CA ALA A 116 -1.66 -5.14 -6.44
C ALA A 116 -0.43 -5.01 -5.52
N SER A 117 -0.56 -5.37 -4.24
CA SER A 117 0.56 -5.36 -3.28
C SER A 117 1.72 -6.30 -3.63
N LEU A 118 1.47 -7.31 -4.48
CA LEU A 118 2.46 -8.29 -4.94
C LEU A 118 2.84 -8.08 -6.40
N SER A 119 2.27 -7.07 -7.07
CA SER A 119 2.42 -6.85 -8.50
C SER A 119 3.49 -5.78 -8.79
N PRO A 120 4.56 -6.13 -9.54
CA PRO A 120 5.54 -5.15 -10.00
C PRO A 120 4.93 -4.03 -10.85
N ALA A 121 3.87 -4.33 -11.61
CA ALA A 121 3.19 -3.34 -12.44
C ALA A 121 2.41 -2.32 -11.58
N ALA A 122 1.72 -2.77 -10.52
CA ALA A 122 0.98 -1.87 -9.65
C ALA A 122 1.90 -0.99 -8.79
N ILE A 123 2.94 -1.57 -8.18
CA ILE A 123 3.93 -0.78 -7.44
C ILE A 123 4.75 0.08 -8.41
N GLY A 124 5.06 -0.41 -9.61
CA GLY A 124 5.71 0.33 -10.68
C GLY A 124 4.90 1.54 -11.14
N LEU A 125 3.57 1.43 -11.23
CA LEU A 125 2.69 2.57 -11.50
C LEU A 125 2.87 3.67 -10.44
N LEU A 126 2.95 3.29 -9.17
CA LEU A 126 3.19 4.26 -8.10
C LEU A 126 4.59 4.89 -8.21
N ARG A 127 5.63 4.07 -8.41
CA ARG A 127 7.03 4.53 -8.48
C ARG A 127 7.32 5.42 -9.68
N ALA A 128 6.90 5.01 -10.87
CA ALA A 128 7.21 5.68 -12.12
C ALA A 128 6.09 6.61 -12.57
N GLY A 129 4.83 6.19 -12.44
CA GLY A 129 3.67 6.97 -12.88
C GLY A 129 3.35 8.16 -11.99
N TYR A 130 3.61 8.07 -10.69
CA TYR A 130 3.45 9.18 -9.73
C TYR A 130 4.80 9.72 -9.24
N GLU A 131 5.91 9.25 -9.81
CA GLU A 131 7.27 9.59 -9.38
C GLU A 131 7.47 9.45 -7.84
N PHE A 132 6.77 8.49 -7.23
CA PHE A 132 6.67 8.41 -5.77
C PHE A 132 7.93 7.81 -5.14
N ALA A 133 8.70 8.68 -4.49
CA ALA A 133 9.94 8.32 -3.80
C ALA A 133 9.76 7.91 -2.32
N GLY A 134 8.56 8.10 -1.75
CA GLY A 134 8.27 7.85 -0.34
C GLY A 134 8.12 6.37 0.03
N LEU A 135 7.78 6.11 1.29
CA LEU A 135 7.60 4.75 1.82
C LEU A 135 6.40 4.05 1.16
N VAL A 136 6.63 2.89 0.56
CA VAL A 136 5.57 1.99 0.11
C VAL A 136 5.45 0.82 1.08
N VAL A 137 4.26 0.65 1.65
CA VAL A 137 3.96 -0.44 2.58
C VAL A 137 2.88 -1.33 1.97
N THR A 138 2.93 -2.63 2.24
CA THR A 138 1.80 -3.52 1.89
C THR A 138 0.64 -3.33 2.87
N ASP A 139 -0.57 -3.67 2.48
CA ASP A 139 -1.56 -4.08 3.48
C ASP A 139 -1.15 -5.43 4.12
N ASP A 140 -1.91 -5.92 5.09
CA ASP A 140 -1.53 -7.09 5.89
C ASP A 140 -1.42 -8.40 5.11
N LEU A 141 -0.20 -8.88 4.93
CA LEU A 141 0.08 -10.13 4.23
C LEU A 141 -0.31 -11.38 5.04
N ALA A 142 -0.48 -11.25 6.36
CA ALA A 142 -0.60 -12.39 7.26
C ALA A 142 -2.06 -12.80 7.57
N ALA A 143 -2.99 -11.85 7.69
CA ALA A 143 -4.37 -12.19 8.06
C ALA A 143 -5.39 -12.08 6.92
N MET A 144 -5.08 -11.38 5.83
CA MET A 144 -6.09 -11.07 4.80
C MET A 144 -6.25 -12.21 3.78
N GLN A 145 -7.48 -12.70 3.61
CA GLN A 145 -7.77 -13.81 2.69
C GLN A 145 -7.50 -13.49 1.22
N ALA A 146 -7.53 -12.21 0.83
CA ALA A 146 -7.10 -11.79 -0.50
C ALA A 146 -5.66 -12.23 -0.83
N VAL A 147 -4.78 -12.40 0.16
CA VAL A 147 -3.44 -12.97 -0.04
C VAL A 147 -3.39 -14.42 0.39
N ARG A 148 -3.84 -14.71 1.62
CA ARG A 148 -3.72 -16.01 2.29
C ARG A 148 -4.40 -17.19 1.58
N SER A 149 -5.42 -16.92 0.77
CA SER A 149 -6.09 -17.96 -0.04
C SER A 149 -5.32 -18.34 -1.31
N ARG A 150 -4.28 -17.58 -1.68
CA ARG A 150 -3.56 -17.70 -2.95
C ARG A 150 -2.06 -17.90 -2.79
N PHE A 151 -1.47 -17.35 -1.72
CA PHE A 151 -0.03 -17.38 -1.46
C PHE A 151 0.23 -17.68 0.00
N GLU A 152 1.32 -18.42 0.25
CA GLU A 152 1.88 -18.50 1.59
C GLU A 152 2.52 -17.16 1.99
N VAL A 153 2.53 -16.84 3.28
CA VAL A 153 3.00 -15.54 3.80
C VAL A 153 4.46 -15.25 3.41
N PRO A 154 5.41 -16.20 3.53
CA PRO A 154 6.78 -15.97 3.09
C PRO A 154 6.91 -15.71 1.58
N GLU A 155 6.11 -16.41 0.76
CA GLU A 155 6.10 -16.17 -0.69
C GLU A 155 5.54 -14.79 -1.02
N ALA A 156 4.44 -14.39 -0.37
CA ALA A 156 3.85 -13.07 -0.54
C ALA A 156 4.82 -11.95 -0.13
N ALA A 157 5.54 -12.12 0.98
CA ALA A 157 6.55 -11.17 1.43
C ALA A 157 7.70 -11.00 0.41
N GLU A 158 8.24 -12.10 -0.11
CA GLU A 158 9.27 -12.06 -1.16
C GLU A 158 8.76 -11.32 -2.41
N ARG A 159 7.57 -11.68 -2.90
CA ARG A 159 6.96 -11.06 -4.08
C ARG A 159 6.75 -9.56 -3.88
N ALA A 160 6.20 -9.14 -2.75
CA ALA A 160 5.98 -7.73 -2.43
C ALA A 160 7.29 -6.92 -2.42
N LEU A 161 8.32 -7.46 -1.76
CA LEU A 161 9.62 -6.81 -1.66
C LEU A 161 10.30 -6.69 -3.04
N ALA A 162 10.28 -7.77 -3.82
CA ALA A 162 10.79 -7.81 -5.19
C ALA A 162 10.02 -6.85 -6.12
N ALA A 163 8.70 -6.73 -5.94
CA ALA A 163 7.85 -5.82 -6.69
C ALA A 163 8.08 -4.33 -6.36
N GLY A 164 8.73 -4.03 -5.23
CA GLY A 164 9.14 -2.66 -4.86
C GLY A 164 8.51 -2.09 -3.59
N ALA A 165 7.77 -2.89 -2.81
CA ALA A 165 7.32 -2.51 -1.47
C ALA A 165 8.52 -2.39 -0.54
N ASP A 166 8.57 -1.35 0.29
CA ASP A 166 9.69 -1.08 1.21
C ASP A 166 9.47 -1.66 2.61
N LEU A 167 8.21 -1.72 3.03
CA LEU A 167 7.81 -2.24 4.33
C LEU A 167 6.72 -3.30 4.13
N LEU A 168 6.94 -4.47 4.73
CA LEU A 168 6.01 -5.59 4.68
C LEU A 168 5.20 -5.59 5.97
N LEU A 169 3.89 -5.43 5.87
CA LEU A 169 3.01 -5.46 7.03
C LEU A 169 2.64 -6.91 7.35
N LEU A 170 2.98 -7.34 8.56
CA LEU A 170 2.61 -8.64 9.13
C LEU A 170 1.90 -8.42 10.46
N SER A 171 0.61 -8.72 10.52
CA SER A 171 -0.16 -8.64 11.77
C SER A 171 0.06 -9.81 12.72
N GLN A 172 0.66 -10.91 12.23
CA GLN A 172 0.95 -12.13 12.97
C GLN A 172 2.46 -12.23 13.27
N PRO A 173 2.91 -11.99 14.52
CA PRO A 173 4.33 -12.04 14.86
C PRO A 173 4.99 -13.42 14.64
N ALA A 174 4.20 -14.49 14.63
CA ALA A 174 4.68 -15.85 14.42
C ALA A 174 5.22 -16.08 12.99
N ASP A 175 4.81 -15.28 12.01
CA ASP A 175 5.25 -15.43 10.61
C ASP A 175 6.60 -14.74 10.34
N VAL A 176 7.12 -13.94 11.28
CA VAL A 176 8.33 -13.13 11.06
C VAL A 176 9.55 -13.98 10.76
N GLU A 177 9.78 -15.05 11.52
CA GLU A 177 10.96 -15.91 11.36
C GLU A 177 10.98 -16.60 9.98
N VAL A 178 9.85 -17.21 9.59
CA VAL A 178 9.72 -17.88 8.30
C VAL A 178 9.77 -16.92 7.10
N VAL A 179 9.33 -15.67 7.28
CA VAL A 179 9.49 -14.61 6.27
C VAL A 179 10.96 -14.21 6.14
N LEU A 180 11.67 -14.02 7.26
CA LEU A 180 13.09 -13.67 7.23
C LEU A 180 13.92 -14.74 6.53
N ASP A 181 13.75 -16.01 6.89
CA ASP A 181 14.44 -17.14 6.24
C ASP A 181 14.22 -17.13 4.72
N ARG A 182 12.97 -16.90 4.30
CA ARG A 182 12.62 -16.85 2.88
C ARG A 182 13.27 -15.67 2.15
N LEU A 183 13.32 -14.50 2.78
CA LEU A 183 13.94 -13.31 2.20
C LEU A 183 15.46 -13.46 2.10
N GLU A 184 16.11 -14.04 3.11
CA GLU A 184 17.55 -14.35 3.07
C GLU A 184 17.86 -15.33 1.93
N GLU A 185 17.07 -16.39 1.79
CA GLU A 185 17.17 -17.35 0.68
C GLU A 185 17.00 -16.66 -0.68
N ALA A 186 15.98 -15.80 -0.81
CA ALA A 186 15.69 -15.08 -2.04
C ALA A 186 16.80 -14.10 -2.44
N VAL A 187 17.44 -13.43 -1.47
CA VAL A 187 18.61 -12.58 -1.70
C VAL A 187 19.79 -13.43 -2.16
N ASN A 188 20.10 -14.51 -1.45
CA ASN A 188 21.22 -15.39 -1.79
C ASN A 188 21.09 -16.03 -3.19
N LEU A 189 19.86 -16.24 -3.65
CA LEU A 189 19.54 -16.79 -4.97
C LEU A 189 19.30 -15.71 -6.04
N GLY A 190 19.48 -14.43 -5.71
CA GLY A 190 19.32 -13.32 -6.66
C GLY A 190 17.88 -13.08 -7.14
N ARG A 191 16.88 -13.57 -6.39
CA ARG A 191 15.45 -13.33 -6.66
C ARG A 191 14.98 -11.96 -6.19
N ILE A 192 15.66 -11.40 -5.20
CA ILE A 192 15.54 -9.97 -4.87
C ILE A 192 16.58 -9.20 -5.69
N PRO A 193 16.18 -8.20 -6.50
CA PRO A 193 17.12 -7.44 -7.31
C PRO A 193 18.19 -6.75 -6.46
N ASP A 194 19.42 -6.67 -6.99
CA ASP A 194 20.53 -5.98 -6.34
C ASP A 194 20.17 -4.53 -5.98
N GLY A 195 20.56 -4.10 -4.78
CA GLY A 195 20.26 -2.77 -4.25
C GLY A 195 18.80 -2.55 -3.81
N ARG A 196 17.89 -3.51 -4.03
CA ARG A 196 16.49 -3.39 -3.59
C ARG A 196 16.36 -3.22 -2.08
N LEU A 197 17.10 -4.03 -1.30
CA LEU A 197 17.10 -3.95 0.16
C LEU A 197 17.60 -2.60 0.66
N ASP A 198 18.72 -2.11 0.13
CA ASP A 198 19.28 -0.81 0.52
C ASP A 198 18.32 0.34 0.20
N ALA A 199 17.67 0.30 -0.96
CA ALA A 199 16.65 1.28 -1.31
C ALA A 199 15.43 1.23 -0.38
N ALA A 200 14.99 0.03 0.04
CA ALA A 200 13.90 -0.12 1.00
C ALA A 200 14.30 0.44 2.37
N LEU A 201 15.47 0.04 2.87
CA LEU A 201 16.01 0.48 4.15
C LEU A 201 16.18 2.00 4.19
N GLY A 202 16.67 2.62 3.12
CA GLY A 202 16.79 4.07 3.01
C GLY A 202 15.45 4.79 3.16
N ARG A 203 14.38 4.27 2.55
CA ARG A 203 13.03 4.85 2.67
C ARG A 203 12.40 4.62 4.04
N VAL A 204 12.62 3.45 4.64
CA VAL A 204 12.18 3.15 6.01
C VAL A 204 12.88 4.08 7.02
N ALA A 205 14.19 4.27 6.89
CA ALA A 205 14.96 5.19 7.73
C ALA A 205 14.50 6.65 7.59
N ALA A 206 14.26 7.10 6.34
CA ALA A 206 13.73 8.43 6.07
C ALA A 206 12.31 8.64 6.63
N ALA A 207 11.47 7.60 6.64
CA ALA A 207 10.14 7.65 7.24
C ALA A 207 10.18 7.78 8.78
N GLY A 208 11.20 7.18 9.42
CA GLY A 208 11.37 7.21 10.88
C GLY A 208 11.98 8.50 11.44
N CYS A 209 12.66 9.29 10.60
CA CYS A 209 13.30 10.55 10.96
C CYS A 209 12.55 11.75 10.35
N PRO A 210 11.50 12.27 11.01
CA PRO A 210 10.90 13.52 10.56
C PRO A 210 11.94 14.65 10.62
N ALA A 211 12.05 15.41 9.54
CA ALA A 211 12.87 16.62 9.43
C ALA A 211 12.43 17.71 10.42
#